data_AF-A0A0A6P8Q7-F1
#
_entry.id   AF-A0A0A6P8Q7-F1
#
_cell.length_a   1.000
_cell.length_b   1.000
_cell.length_c   1.000
_cell.angle_alpha   90.00
_cell.angle_beta   90.00
_cell.angle_gamma   90.00
#
_symmetry.space_group_name_H-M   'P 1'
#
loop_
_entity.id
_entity.type
_entity.pdbx_description
1 polymer ?
#
loop_
_entity_poly.entity_id
_entity_poly.type
_entity_poly.pdbx_seq_one_letter_code
_entity_poly.pdbx_strand_id
1 'polypeptide(L)'
;MNLYFLVEGETERKVYEKWVQYQFPHLKLVERIKDIQSNSYYIVSGGGIPAIIDRIENAFKEIKYHGIFDHFLICLDSEQLPYAVSFRRIADKILEIQNKIDKKHSFKTHIIMQHCCIETWFLGHQKMLRRNLTNSELIKYKKFYDVSQFDPELMEYPPGYLTKASFHLRYLQEMLKEHNMDNKNRQMIYTKNNPFIVIKDAHYLNALKERCETTTHLSSLKYLLDIWHDFGHKV
;
A
#
# COMPACT_ATOMS: atom_id res chain seq x y z
N MET A 1 15.45 13.40 7.53
CA MET A 1 14.13 13.29 6.88
C MET A 1 13.12 12.69 7.83
N ASN A 2 11.95 13.30 7.99
CA ASN A 2 10.88 12.85 8.88
C ASN A 2 9.58 12.63 8.11
N LEU A 3 9.01 11.43 8.23
CA LEU A 3 7.83 11.01 7.46
C LEU A 3 6.62 10.82 8.39
N TYR A 4 5.47 11.36 8.00
CA TYR A 4 4.17 11.05 8.60
C TYR A 4 3.36 10.24 7.60
N PHE A 5 2.88 9.07 8.00
CA PHE A 5 1.95 8.25 7.22
C PHE A 5 0.57 8.22 7.86
N LEU A 6 -0.46 8.60 7.11
CA LEU A 6 -1.86 8.27 7.40
C LEU A 6 -2.27 7.16 6.44
N VAL A 7 -2.50 5.96 6.96
CA VAL A 7 -2.82 4.77 6.15
C VAL A 7 -4.24 4.30 6.44
N GLU A 8 -4.91 3.65 5.50
CA GLU A 8 -6.32 3.28 5.66
C GLU A 8 -6.61 2.37 6.86
N GLY A 9 -5.89 1.25 6.98
CA GLY A 9 -6.13 0.25 8.00
C GLY A 9 -4.86 -0.37 8.60
N GLU A 10 -5.08 -1.40 9.40
CA GLU A 10 -4.00 -2.10 10.12
C GLU A 10 -3.12 -2.94 9.20
N THR A 11 -3.63 -3.42 8.07
CA THR A 11 -2.84 -4.15 7.08
C THR A 11 -1.77 -3.23 6.50
N GLU A 12 -2.19 -2.07 6.02
CA GLU A 12 -1.35 -1.05 5.42
C GLU A 12 -0.32 -0.58 6.43
N ARG A 13 -0.73 -0.33 7.69
CA ARG A 13 0.19 0.06 8.76
C ARG A 13 1.35 -0.92 8.89
N LYS A 14 1.06 -2.22 9.05
CA LYS A 14 2.08 -3.28 9.18
C LYS A 14 2.98 -3.38 7.96
N VAL A 15 2.41 -3.20 6.76
CA VAL A 15 3.14 -3.29 5.49
C VAL A 15 4.08 -2.11 5.33
N TYR A 16 3.59 -0.87 5.48
CA TYR A 16 4.42 0.31 5.39
C TYR A 16 5.47 0.37 6.49
N GLU A 17 5.17 -0.07 7.72
CA GLU A 17 6.18 -0.16 8.79
C GLU A 17 7.41 -0.95 8.34
N LYS A 18 7.21 -2.11 7.70
CA LYS A 18 8.29 -2.99 7.25
C LYS A 18 8.92 -2.53 5.93
N TRP A 19 8.11 -2.12 4.97
CA TRP A 19 8.62 -1.67 3.66
C TRP A 19 9.46 -0.40 3.76
N VAL A 20 9.08 0.54 4.65
CA VAL A 20 9.90 1.72 4.94
C VAL A 20 11.23 1.32 5.60
N GLN A 21 11.25 0.33 6.51
CA GLN A 21 12.51 -0.19 7.09
C GLN A 21 13.42 -0.79 6.04
N TYR A 22 12.88 -1.53 5.07
CA TYR A 22 13.65 -2.11 3.99
C TYR A 22 14.19 -1.05 3.02
N GLN A 23 13.38 -0.04 2.72
CA GLN A 23 13.75 1.02 1.78
C GLN A 23 14.71 2.04 2.39
N PHE A 24 14.50 2.40 3.67
CA PHE A 24 15.25 3.44 4.36
C PHE A 24 15.71 2.94 5.75
N PRO A 25 16.74 2.07 5.81
CA PRO A 25 17.18 1.47 7.08
C PRO A 25 17.65 2.46 8.15
N HIS A 26 17.97 3.70 7.74
CA HIS A 26 18.37 4.78 8.64
C HIS A 26 17.19 5.48 9.32
N LEU A 27 15.96 5.30 8.83
CA LEU A 27 14.75 5.86 9.44
C LEU A 27 14.26 4.96 10.59
N LYS A 28 13.89 5.58 11.71
CA LYS A 28 13.37 4.89 12.90
C LYS A 28 11.85 5.05 13.04
N LEU A 29 11.14 3.94 13.19
CA LEU A 29 9.72 3.96 13.55
C LEU A 29 9.58 4.52 14.97
N VAL A 30 8.63 5.43 15.17
CA VAL A 30 8.22 5.88 16.50
C VAL A 30 6.75 5.50 16.74
N GLU A 31 6.43 5.02 17.94
CA GLU A 31 5.06 4.62 18.29
C GLU A 31 4.17 5.80 18.69
N ARG A 32 4.79 6.85 19.23
CA ARG A 32 4.09 8.07 19.65
C ARG A 32 4.68 9.23 18.90
N ILE A 33 3.82 10.08 18.38
CA ILE A 33 4.26 11.23 17.61
C ILE A 33 5.21 12.14 18.38
N LYS A 34 5.04 12.30 19.70
CA LYS A 34 5.93 13.12 20.53
C LYS A 34 7.38 12.62 20.61
N ASP A 35 7.63 11.36 20.24
CA ASP A 35 8.95 10.75 20.23
C ASP A 35 9.67 10.95 18.88
N ILE A 36 9.04 11.66 17.93
CA ILE A 36 9.63 11.97 16.64
C ILE A 36 10.93 12.79 16.80
N GLN A 37 11.99 12.33 16.15
CA GLN A 37 13.29 13.00 16.10
C GLN A 37 13.72 13.11 14.64
N SER A 38 14.98 13.50 14.39
CA SER A 38 15.54 13.43 13.04
C SER A 38 15.64 11.98 12.56
N ASN A 39 15.32 11.76 11.28
CA ASN A 39 15.36 10.44 10.65
C ASN A 39 14.38 9.47 11.32
N SER A 40 13.15 9.94 11.52
CA SER A 40 12.07 9.13 12.09
C SER A 40 10.87 9.08 11.16
N TYR A 41 10.05 8.05 11.32
CA TYR A 41 8.74 7.99 10.68
C TYR A 41 7.68 7.54 11.67
N TYR A 42 6.50 8.09 11.51
CA TYR A 42 5.33 7.82 12.32
C TYR A 42 4.19 7.37 11.41
N ILE A 43 3.47 6.30 11.79
CA ILE A 43 2.38 5.74 11.02
C ILE A 43 1.13 5.64 11.89
N VAL A 44 0.03 6.22 11.42
CA VAL A 44 -1.28 6.13 12.06
C VAL A 44 -2.31 5.53 11.11
N SER A 45 -3.14 4.64 11.65
CA SER A 45 -4.27 4.05 10.94
C SER A 45 -5.49 4.98 10.96
N GLY A 46 -6.07 5.17 9.78
CA GLY A 46 -7.23 6.00 9.49
C GLY A 46 -8.56 5.36 9.88
N GLY A 47 -8.57 4.05 10.12
CA GLY A 47 -9.77 3.30 10.49
C GLY A 47 -10.74 3.04 9.33
N GLY A 48 -10.26 3.03 8.09
CA GLY A 48 -11.07 2.85 6.89
C GLY A 48 -11.83 4.10 6.45
N ILE A 49 -12.48 4.01 5.29
CA ILE A 49 -13.43 5.02 4.80
C ILE A 49 -14.77 4.88 5.56
N PRO A 50 -15.43 6.00 5.95
CA PRO A 50 -15.06 7.39 5.70
C PRO A 50 -14.12 8.00 6.75
N ALA A 51 -13.84 7.31 7.87
CA ALA A 51 -13.13 7.86 9.02
C ALA A 51 -11.73 8.42 8.69
N ILE A 52 -11.03 7.81 7.74
CA ILE A 52 -9.73 8.31 7.28
C ILE A 52 -9.84 9.69 6.62
N ILE A 53 -10.93 9.98 5.90
CA ILE A 53 -11.16 11.28 5.24
C ILE A 53 -11.24 12.38 6.31
N ASP A 54 -11.93 12.12 7.42
CA ASP A 54 -12.02 13.04 8.54
C ASP A 54 -10.68 13.18 9.29
N ARG A 55 -9.89 12.10 9.35
CA ARG A 55 -8.55 12.11 9.96
C ARG A 55 -7.51 12.91 9.18
N ILE A 56 -7.70 13.15 7.87
CA ILE A 56 -6.76 13.96 7.08
C ILE A 56 -6.59 15.34 7.74
N GLU A 57 -7.69 16.01 8.11
CA GLU A 57 -7.61 17.35 8.73
C GLU A 57 -6.89 17.32 10.07
N ASN A 58 -7.15 16.30 10.89
CA ASN A 58 -6.48 16.14 12.18
C ASN A 58 -4.98 15.88 12.01
N ALA A 59 -4.58 15.04 11.06
CA ALA A 59 -3.19 14.80 10.72
C ALA A 59 -2.49 16.09 10.24
N PHE A 60 -3.14 16.91 9.41
CA PHE A 60 -2.62 18.22 9.01
C PHE A 60 -2.34 19.13 10.21
N LYS A 61 -3.28 19.24 11.15
CA LYS A 61 -3.13 20.04 12.37
C LYS A 61 -1.99 19.51 13.24
N GLU A 62 -1.92 18.21 13.41
CA GLU A 62 -0.91 17.53 14.22
C GLU A 62 0.51 17.71 13.63
N ILE A 63 0.67 17.48 12.32
CA ILE A 63 1.93 17.70 11.61
C ILE A 63 2.39 19.15 11.74
N LYS A 64 1.47 20.10 11.56
CA LYS A 64 1.77 21.54 11.70
C LYS A 64 2.15 21.91 13.13
N TYR A 65 1.47 21.33 14.13
CA TYR A 65 1.77 21.55 15.54
C TYR A 65 3.20 21.09 15.91
N HIS A 66 3.63 19.93 15.41
CA HIS A 66 4.99 19.44 15.66
C HIS A 66 6.05 20.15 14.81
N GLY A 67 5.73 20.54 13.57
CA GLY A 67 6.58 21.37 12.72
C GLY A 67 7.87 20.72 12.21
N ILE A 68 8.11 19.42 12.49
CA ILE A 68 9.38 18.75 12.13
C ILE A 68 9.26 17.74 10.99
N PHE A 69 8.08 17.51 10.43
CA PHE A 69 7.89 16.55 9.34
C PHE A 69 8.25 17.19 8.00
N ASP A 70 8.90 16.42 7.14
CA ASP A 70 9.24 16.82 5.77
C ASP A 70 8.17 16.37 4.76
N HIS A 71 7.57 15.20 5.02
CA HIS A 71 6.63 14.55 4.12
C HIS A 71 5.42 13.99 4.86
N PHE A 72 4.24 14.27 4.32
CA PHE A 72 2.98 13.68 4.73
C PHE A 72 2.47 12.76 3.62
N LEU A 73 2.41 11.46 3.88
CA LEU A 73 1.91 10.44 2.95
C LEU A 73 0.52 9.97 3.39
N ILE A 74 -0.46 10.11 2.51
CA ILE A 74 -1.84 9.69 2.72
C ILE A 74 -2.09 8.47 1.83
N CYS A 75 -2.20 7.29 2.42
CA CYS A 75 -2.28 6.02 1.70
C CYS A 75 -3.69 5.41 1.83
N LEU A 76 -4.40 5.26 0.72
CA LEU A 76 -5.77 4.71 0.70
C LEU A 76 -5.99 3.77 -0.47
N ASP A 77 -6.92 2.82 -0.29
CA ASP A 77 -7.48 2.03 -1.38
C ASP A 77 -8.36 2.92 -2.28
N SER A 78 -8.31 2.69 -3.59
CA SER A 78 -9.28 3.33 -4.50
C SER A 78 -10.63 2.62 -4.53
N GLU A 79 -10.69 1.39 -3.98
CA GLU A 79 -11.82 0.47 -4.01
C GLU A 79 -12.37 0.26 -5.44
N GLN A 80 -13.69 0.38 -5.62
CA GLN A 80 -14.36 0.17 -6.91
C GLN A 80 -14.33 1.40 -7.83
N LEU A 81 -13.86 2.54 -7.33
CA LEU A 81 -13.84 3.77 -8.11
C LEU A 81 -12.63 3.80 -9.05
N PRO A 82 -12.76 4.41 -10.24
CA PRO A 82 -11.61 4.68 -11.09
C PRO A 82 -10.55 5.50 -10.34
N TYR A 83 -9.28 5.20 -10.59
CA TYR A 83 -8.14 5.87 -9.94
C TYR A 83 -8.28 7.40 -9.89
N ALA A 84 -8.58 8.03 -11.03
CA ALA A 84 -8.67 9.48 -11.16
C ALA A 84 -9.80 10.08 -10.30
N VAL A 85 -10.91 9.36 -10.13
CA VAL A 85 -12.04 9.80 -9.31
C VAL A 85 -11.66 9.76 -7.83
N SER A 86 -11.10 8.65 -7.37
CA SER A 86 -10.63 8.51 -5.98
C SER A 86 -9.55 9.52 -5.65
N PHE A 87 -8.54 9.69 -6.52
CA PHE A 87 -7.49 10.67 -6.34
C PHE A 87 -8.05 12.09 -6.24
N ARG A 88 -8.92 12.50 -7.17
CA ARG A 88 -9.52 13.84 -7.17
C ARG A 88 -10.31 14.11 -5.91
N ARG A 89 -11.09 13.14 -5.41
CA ARG A 89 -11.84 13.26 -4.15
C ARG A 89 -10.92 13.61 -2.98
N ILE A 90 -9.76 12.95 -2.88
CA ILE A 90 -8.80 13.22 -1.80
C ILE A 90 -8.05 14.54 -2.03
N ALA A 91 -7.68 14.85 -3.26
CA ALA A 91 -7.03 16.11 -3.62
C ALA A 91 -7.91 17.32 -3.30
N ASP A 92 -9.20 17.27 -3.66
CA ASP A 92 -10.16 18.34 -3.37
C ASP A 92 -10.33 18.53 -1.85
N LYS A 93 -10.34 17.43 -1.08
CA LYS A 93 -10.39 17.50 0.40
C LYS A 93 -9.13 18.15 0.99
N ILE A 94 -7.96 17.78 0.49
CA ILE A 94 -6.69 18.40 0.94
C ILE A 94 -6.67 19.89 0.61
N LEU A 95 -7.12 20.29 -0.58
CA LEU A 95 -7.20 21.69 -0.97
C LEU A 95 -8.17 22.47 -0.06
N GLU A 96 -9.32 21.89 0.27
CA GLU A 96 -10.26 22.47 1.24
C GLU A 96 -9.60 22.73 2.60
N ILE A 97 -8.85 21.73 3.12
CA ILE A 97 -8.14 21.81 4.40
C ILE A 97 -7.03 22.86 4.35
N GLN A 98 -6.21 22.87 3.30
CA GLN A 98 -5.12 23.84 3.12
C GLN A 98 -5.61 25.27 2.95
N ASN A 99 -6.84 25.48 2.47
CA ASN A 99 -7.45 26.81 2.44
C ASN A 99 -7.89 27.29 3.82
N LYS A 100 -8.20 26.37 4.75
CA LYS A 100 -8.59 26.69 6.14
C LYS A 100 -7.38 26.84 7.06
N ILE A 101 -6.36 26.02 6.86
CA ILE A 101 -5.13 26.01 7.65
C ILE A 101 -4.12 26.92 6.94
N ASP A 102 -3.78 28.06 7.57
CA ASP A 102 -2.88 29.09 7.04
C ASP A 102 -1.77 28.54 6.11
N LYS A 103 -1.69 29.10 4.89
CA LYS A 103 -1.17 28.47 3.67
C LYS A 103 0.31 28.04 3.73
N LYS A 104 1.09 28.60 4.66
CA LYS A 104 2.53 28.33 4.77
C LYS A 104 2.76 27.11 5.67
N HIS A 105 3.00 25.95 5.06
CA HIS A 105 3.57 24.78 5.74
C HIS A 105 4.81 24.29 5.00
N SER A 106 5.78 23.75 5.74
CA SER A 106 7.10 23.33 5.22
C SER A 106 7.12 21.91 4.67
N PHE A 107 6.11 21.10 4.95
CA PHE A 107 6.05 19.70 4.53
C PHE A 107 5.40 19.53 3.15
N LYS A 108 5.75 18.46 2.45
CA LYS A 108 5.10 18.07 1.18
C LYS A 108 4.03 17.01 1.43
N THR A 109 2.85 17.17 0.84
CA THR A 109 1.77 16.18 0.89
C THR A 109 1.80 15.28 -0.34
N HIS A 110 1.65 13.97 -0.12
CA HIS A 110 1.63 12.93 -1.14
C HIS A 110 0.38 12.07 -0.98
N ILE A 111 -0.41 11.92 -2.04
CA ILE A 111 -1.57 11.01 -2.08
C ILE A 111 -1.13 9.71 -2.73
N ILE A 112 -1.13 8.62 -1.98
CA ILE A 112 -0.75 7.29 -2.45
C ILE A 112 -2.02 6.46 -2.59
N MET A 113 -2.48 6.26 -3.83
CA MET A 113 -3.62 5.38 -4.12
C MET A 113 -3.15 3.95 -4.32
N GLN A 114 -3.75 3.02 -3.59
CA GLN A 114 -3.61 1.58 -3.80
C GLN A 114 -4.72 1.12 -4.74
N HIS A 115 -4.43 0.98 -6.04
CA HIS A 115 -5.46 0.69 -7.04
C HIS A 115 -5.56 -0.82 -7.33
N CYS A 116 -6.68 -1.51 -7.05
CA CYS A 116 -7.88 -1.08 -6.36
C CYS A 116 -7.82 -1.19 -4.83
N CYS A 117 -6.89 -2.00 -4.33
CA CYS A 117 -6.56 -2.13 -2.91
C CYS A 117 -5.12 -2.61 -2.73
N ILE A 118 -4.57 -2.58 -1.51
CA ILE A 118 -3.19 -3.02 -1.28
C ILE A 118 -2.92 -4.48 -1.69
N GLU A 119 -3.90 -5.39 -1.56
CA GLU A 119 -3.75 -6.77 -2.04
C GLU A 119 -3.52 -6.87 -3.56
N THR A 120 -3.99 -5.87 -4.31
CA THR A 120 -3.74 -5.76 -5.75
C THR A 120 -2.26 -5.60 -6.04
N TRP A 121 -1.57 -4.80 -5.25
CA TRP A 121 -0.11 -4.69 -5.35
C TRP A 121 0.57 -6.01 -5.03
N PHE A 122 0.09 -6.75 -4.03
CA PHE A 122 0.70 -8.04 -3.66
C PHE A 122 0.54 -9.12 -4.72
N LEU A 123 -0.58 -9.14 -5.46
CA LEU A 123 -0.76 -9.97 -6.66
C LEU A 123 0.25 -9.64 -7.77
N GLY A 124 0.88 -8.47 -7.69
CA GLY A 124 1.98 -8.05 -8.52
C GLY A 124 3.19 -8.99 -8.52
N HIS A 125 3.37 -9.83 -7.49
CA HIS A 125 4.53 -10.68 -7.37
C HIS A 125 4.47 -11.87 -8.36
N GLN A 126 4.98 -11.70 -9.58
CA GLN A 126 4.84 -12.67 -10.68
C GLN A 126 5.35 -14.08 -10.33
N LYS A 127 6.46 -14.17 -9.57
CA LYS A 127 7.07 -15.44 -9.15
C LYS A 127 6.25 -16.20 -8.08
N MET A 128 5.24 -15.56 -7.45
CA MET A 128 4.33 -16.20 -6.49
C MET A 128 3.12 -16.86 -7.16
N LEU A 129 2.92 -16.69 -8.47
CA LEU A 129 1.94 -17.49 -9.19
C LEU A 129 2.66 -18.64 -9.88
N ARG A 130 2.48 -19.86 -9.35
CA ARG A 130 3.11 -21.05 -9.92
C ARG A 130 2.64 -21.32 -11.35
N ARG A 131 3.52 -21.95 -12.12
CA ARG A 131 3.20 -22.43 -13.48
C ARG A 131 2.25 -23.61 -13.44
N ASN A 132 2.60 -24.63 -12.65
CA ASN A 132 1.81 -25.84 -12.47
C ASN A 132 0.97 -25.69 -11.21
N LEU A 133 -0.33 -25.49 -11.38
CA LEU A 133 -1.29 -25.28 -10.30
C LEU A 133 -2.00 -26.60 -9.96
N THR A 134 -2.27 -26.81 -8.67
CA THR A 134 -3.02 -27.96 -8.15
C THR A 134 -4.33 -27.54 -7.48
N ASN A 135 -4.41 -26.33 -6.93
CA ASN A 135 -5.64 -25.78 -6.38
C ASN A 135 -6.65 -25.41 -7.47
N SER A 136 -7.82 -26.05 -7.44
CA SER A 136 -8.89 -25.85 -8.43
C SER A 136 -9.45 -24.44 -8.47
N GLU A 137 -9.53 -23.73 -7.34
CA GLU A 137 -10.01 -22.35 -7.29
C GLU A 137 -8.98 -21.41 -7.92
N LEU A 138 -7.70 -21.58 -7.59
CA LEU A 138 -6.62 -20.80 -8.19
C LEU A 138 -6.51 -21.01 -9.71
N ILE A 139 -6.75 -22.24 -10.19
CA ILE A 139 -6.83 -22.54 -11.62
C ILE A 139 -7.96 -21.72 -12.28
N LYS A 140 -9.14 -21.62 -11.66
CA LYS A 140 -10.24 -20.80 -12.17
C LYS A 140 -9.87 -19.32 -12.17
N TYR A 141 -9.24 -18.81 -11.10
CA TYR A 141 -8.83 -17.41 -11.02
C TYR A 141 -7.79 -17.06 -12.08
N LYS A 142 -6.77 -17.90 -12.26
CA LYS A 142 -5.77 -17.71 -13.32
C LYS A 142 -6.37 -17.77 -14.73
N LYS A 143 -7.35 -18.65 -14.95
CA LYS A 143 -8.09 -18.71 -16.21
C LYS A 143 -8.93 -17.45 -16.47
N PHE A 144 -9.50 -16.87 -15.42
CA PHE A 144 -10.23 -15.60 -15.50
C PHE A 144 -9.29 -14.43 -15.76
N TYR A 145 -8.17 -14.37 -15.04
CA TYR A 145 -7.17 -13.32 -15.18
C TYR A 145 -5.79 -13.82 -14.71
N ASP A 146 -4.81 -13.94 -15.60
CA ASP A 146 -3.46 -14.39 -15.23
C ASP A 146 -2.60 -13.23 -14.75
N VAL A 147 -2.55 -13.00 -13.43
CA VAL A 147 -1.75 -11.91 -12.83
C VAL A 147 -0.23 -12.05 -13.03
N SER A 148 0.27 -13.20 -13.49
CA SER A 148 1.67 -13.33 -13.89
C SER A 148 1.97 -12.64 -15.22
N GLN A 149 0.96 -12.50 -16.08
CA GLN A 149 1.06 -11.92 -17.42
C GLN A 149 0.48 -10.51 -17.49
N PHE A 150 -0.64 -10.27 -16.81
CA PHE A 150 -1.42 -9.03 -16.93
C PHE A 150 -1.40 -8.21 -15.63
N ASP A 151 -1.61 -6.90 -15.75
CA ASP A 151 -1.59 -5.96 -14.64
C ASP A 151 -2.72 -6.20 -13.61
N PRO A 152 -2.43 -6.55 -12.35
CA PRO A 152 -3.45 -6.72 -11.34
C PRO A 152 -4.33 -5.49 -11.14
N GLU A 153 -3.83 -4.27 -11.39
CA GLU A 153 -4.65 -3.05 -11.25
C GLU A 153 -5.81 -3.00 -12.26
N LEU A 154 -5.65 -3.64 -13.42
CA LEU A 154 -6.64 -3.75 -14.49
C LEU A 154 -7.55 -4.97 -14.34
N MET A 155 -7.33 -5.82 -13.34
CA MET A 155 -8.11 -7.04 -13.13
C MET A 155 -9.52 -6.69 -12.66
N GLU A 156 -10.55 -7.20 -13.32
CA GLU A 156 -11.94 -7.12 -12.82
C GLU A 156 -12.24 -8.28 -11.86
N TYR A 157 -13.50 -8.48 -11.49
CA TYR A 157 -13.91 -9.63 -10.67
C TYR A 157 -14.95 -10.51 -11.38
N PRO A 158 -14.90 -11.83 -11.19
CA PRO A 158 -15.84 -12.75 -11.81
C PRO A 158 -17.21 -12.72 -11.11
N PRO A 159 -18.27 -13.25 -11.75
CA PRO A 159 -19.57 -13.44 -11.12
C PRO A 159 -19.46 -14.18 -9.78
N GLY A 160 -20.26 -13.77 -8.80
CA GLY A 160 -20.27 -14.34 -7.45
C GLY A 160 -19.44 -13.57 -6.42
N TYR A 161 -18.64 -12.59 -6.85
CA TYR A 161 -17.98 -11.64 -5.95
C TYR A 161 -18.77 -10.33 -5.86
N LEU A 162 -18.82 -9.77 -4.65
CA LEU A 162 -19.51 -8.50 -4.39
C LEU A 162 -18.66 -7.29 -4.80
N THR A 163 -17.34 -7.39 -4.65
CA THR A 163 -16.41 -6.26 -4.88
C THR A 163 -15.09 -6.73 -5.48
N LYS A 164 -14.45 -5.88 -6.28
CA LYS A 164 -13.10 -6.09 -6.84
C LYS A 164 -12.07 -6.42 -5.75
N ALA A 165 -12.01 -5.62 -4.69
CA ALA A 165 -11.12 -5.84 -3.55
C ALA A 165 -11.34 -7.21 -2.87
N SER A 166 -12.59 -7.68 -2.75
CA SER A 166 -12.89 -9.00 -2.17
C SER A 166 -12.36 -10.13 -3.04
N PHE A 167 -12.43 -9.99 -4.37
CA PHE A 167 -11.87 -10.96 -5.30
C PHE A 167 -10.34 -10.95 -5.25
N HIS A 168 -9.71 -9.76 -5.27
CA HIS A 168 -8.26 -9.61 -5.22
C HIS A 168 -7.68 -10.23 -3.95
N LEU A 169 -8.33 -10.02 -2.80
CA LEU A 169 -7.97 -10.67 -1.54
C LEU A 169 -8.06 -12.21 -1.65
N ARG A 170 -9.16 -12.75 -2.20
CA ARG A 170 -9.31 -14.21 -2.35
C ARG A 170 -8.29 -14.79 -3.31
N TYR A 171 -8.02 -14.12 -4.44
CA TYR A 171 -6.99 -14.55 -5.37
C TYR A 171 -5.63 -14.58 -4.66
N LEU A 172 -5.24 -13.51 -3.98
CA LEU A 172 -3.98 -13.48 -3.23
C LEU A 172 -3.90 -14.64 -2.22
N GLN A 173 -4.96 -14.89 -1.47
CA GLN A 173 -5.01 -16.00 -0.51
C GLN A 173 -4.79 -17.36 -1.18
N GLU A 174 -5.48 -17.66 -2.28
CA GLU A 174 -5.31 -18.95 -2.97
C GLU A 174 -3.93 -19.05 -3.63
N MET A 175 -3.41 -17.96 -4.21
CA MET A 175 -2.07 -17.89 -4.80
C MET A 175 -0.99 -18.25 -3.77
N LEU A 176 -1.07 -17.65 -2.57
CA LEU A 176 -0.09 -17.90 -1.51
C LEU A 176 -0.29 -19.27 -0.85
N LYS A 177 -1.53 -19.77 -0.75
CA LYS A 177 -1.80 -21.14 -0.28
C LYS A 177 -1.20 -22.20 -1.19
N GLU A 178 -1.26 -22.03 -2.51
CA GLU A 178 -0.65 -22.94 -3.47
C GLU A 178 0.87 -23.07 -3.24
N HIS A 179 1.54 -21.97 -2.91
CA HIS A 179 2.97 -21.98 -2.56
C HIS A 179 3.29 -22.77 -1.28
N ASN A 180 2.30 -23.03 -0.43
CA ASN A 180 2.47 -23.68 0.86
C ASN A 180 2.31 -25.19 0.80
N MET A 181 1.61 -25.71 -0.20
CA MET A 181 1.31 -27.15 -0.27
C MET A 181 2.57 -28.02 -0.43
N ASP A 182 3.67 -27.47 -0.95
CA ASP A 182 4.94 -28.18 -1.08
C ASP A 182 5.86 -28.06 0.15
N ASN A 183 5.67 -27.02 0.97
CA ASN A 183 6.53 -26.75 2.11
C ASN A 183 5.82 -27.19 3.39
N LYS A 184 6.30 -28.24 4.06
CA LYS A 184 5.76 -28.79 5.33
C LYS A 184 5.61 -27.77 6.48
N ASN A 185 6.08 -26.53 6.30
CA ASN A 185 5.93 -25.43 7.24
C ASN A 185 4.76 -24.52 6.85
N ARG A 186 3.66 -24.59 7.62
CA ARG A 186 2.41 -23.81 7.51
C ARG A 186 2.56 -22.27 7.73
N GLN A 187 3.71 -21.66 7.41
CA GLN A 187 4.04 -20.28 7.82
C GLN A 187 3.47 -19.15 6.93
N MET A 188 2.61 -19.46 5.96
CA MET A 188 2.38 -18.57 4.81
C MET A 188 0.89 -18.33 4.51
N ILE A 189 0.03 -18.31 5.54
CA ILE A 189 -1.38 -17.92 5.37
C ILE A 189 -1.50 -16.39 5.46
N TYR A 190 -1.82 -15.74 4.35
CA TYR A 190 -2.12 -14.32 4.34
C TYR A 190 -3.52 -14.05 4.92
N THR A 191 -3.57 -13.14 5.88
CA THR A 191 -4.81 -12.47 6.29
C THR A 191 -4.51 -10.99 6.48
N LYS A 192 -5.54 -10.13 6.42
CA LYS A 192 -5.38 -8.69 6.73
C LYS A 192 -4.72 -8.44 8.10
N ASN A 193 -5.06 -9.27 9.09
CA ASN A 193 -4.46 -9.20 10.42
C ASN A 193 -3.04 -9.77 10.51
N ASN A 194 -2.66 -10.63 9.57
CA ASN A 194 -1.36 -11.27 9.52
C ASN A 194 -0.80 -11.26 8.08
N PRO A 195 -0.27 -10.12 7.62
CA PRO A 195 0.34 -10.01 6.29
C PRO A 195 1.78 -10.55 6.25
N PHE A 196 2.18 -11.41 7.20
CA PHE A 196 3.58 -11.83 7.44
C PHE A 196 4.36 -12.16 6.17
N ILE A 197 3.78 -12.92 5.24
CA ILE A 197 4.44 -13.32 3.99
C ILE A 197 4.89 -12.15 3.11
N VAL A 198 4.14 -11.03 3.08
CA VAL A 198 4.50 -9.86 2.26
C VAL A 198 5.41 -8.88 2.99
N ILE A 199 5.66 -9.10 4.28
CA ILE A 199 6.44 -8.23 5.17
C ILE A 199 7.61 -8.92 5.87
N LYS A 200 7.85 -10.21 5.59
CA LYS A 200 8.86 -11.02 6.30
C LYS A 200 10.27 -10.53 5.99
N ASP A 201 10.54 -10.22 4.74
CA ASP A 201 11.82 -9.77 4.23
C ASP A 201 11.62 -8.84 3.01
N ALA A 202 12.72 -8.24 2.54
CA ALA A 202 12.69 -7.31 1.43
C ALA A 202 12.44 -7.98 0.06
N HIS A 203 12.50 -9.32 -0.06
CA HIS A 203 12.38 -9.99 -1.36
C HIS A 203 11.00 -9.78 -1.97
N TYR A 204 9.93 -9.77 -1.17
CA TYR A 204 8.58 -9.53 -1.68
C TYR A 204 8.48 -8.14 -2.31
N LEU A 205 8.92 -7.10 -1.60
CA LEU A 205 8.96 -5.72 -2.12
C LEU A 205 9.86 -5.59 -3.35
N ASN A 206 11.03 -6.23 -3.35
CA ASN A 206 11.96 -6.18 -4.48
C ASN A 206 11.39 -6.84 -5.74
N ALA A 207 10.62 -7.93 -5.60
CA ALA A 207 9.94 -8.54 -6.74
C ALA A 207 8.83 -7.63 -7.31
N LEU A 208 8.18 -6.82 -6.47
CA LEU A 208 7.22 -5.81 -6.94
C LEU A 208 7.92 -4.65 -7.67
N LYS A 209 9.05 -4.18 -7.13
CA LYS A 209 9.90 -3.18 -7.81
C LYS A 209 10.37 -3.68 -9.19
N GLU A 210 10.89 -4.91 -9.25
CA GLU A 210 11.30 -5.57 -10.50
C GLU A 210 10.17 -5.53 -11.54
N ARG A 211 8.92 -5.79 -11.13
CA ARG A 211 7.77 -5.70 -12.03
C ARG A 211 7.49 -4.28 -12.48
N CYS A 212 7.49 -3.30 -11.58
CA CYS A 212 7.31 -1.88 -11.93
C CYS A 212 8.39 -1.35 -12.88
N GLU A 213 9.61 -1.90 -12.82
CA GLU A 213 10.74 -1.50 -13.66
C GLU A 213 10.72 -2.18 -15.04
N THR A 214 10.29 -3.45 -15.09
CA THR A 214 10.34 -4.27 -16.31
C THR A 214 9.04 -4.23 -17.12
N THR A 215 7.97 -3.66 -16.58
CA THR A 215 6.66 -3.57 -17.22
C THR A 215 6.01 -2.21 -16.96
N THR A 216 4.86 -1.94 -17.59
CA THR A 216 4.03 -0.78 -17.27
C THR A 216 2.99 -1.07 -16.17
N HIS A 217 3.10 -2.23 -15.50
CA HIS A 217 2.12 -2.68 -14.51
C HIS A 217 2.29 -1.98 -13.16
N LEU A 218 1.26 -2.08 -12.31
CA LEU A 218 1.27 -1.55 -10.95
C LEU A 218 1.61 -0.05 -10.91
N SER A 219 1.00 0.72 -11.81
CA SER A 219 1.25 2.15 -11.98
C SER A 219 1.10 2.93 -10.66
N SER A 220 0.13 2.52 -9.82
CA SER A 220 -0.13 3.17 -8.55
C SER A 220 0.93 2.85 -7.48
N LEU A 221 1.50 1.64 -7.49
CA LEU A 221 2.67 1.30 -6.68
C LEU A 221 3.93 2.01 -7.20
N LYS A 222 4.11 2.07 -8.53
CA LYS A 222 5.26 2.76 -9.15
C LYS A 222 5.31 4.23 -8.71
N TYR A 223 4.17 4.91 -8.62
CA TYR A 223 4.10 6.28 -8.11
C TYR A 223 4.67 6.42 -6.68
N LEU A 224 4.36 5.49 -5.78
CA LEU A 224 4.96 5.45 -4.44
C LEU A 224 6.49 5.25 -4.51
N LEU A 225 6.95 4.32 -5.35
CA LEU A 225 8.37 4.00 -5.49
C LEU A 225 9.16 5.16 -6.06
N ASP A 226 8.59 5.90 -7.02
CA ASP A 226 9.20 7.10 -7.59
C ASP A 226 9.33 8.22 -6.54
N ILE A 227 8.31 8.42 -5.68
CA ILE A 227 8.41 9.33 -4.53
C ILE A 227 9.51 8.90 -3.56
N TRP A 228 9.61 7.61 -3.26
CA TRP A 228 10.65 7.08 -2.37
C TRP A 228 12.05 7.22 -2.96
N HIS A 229 12.18 7.09 -4.28
CA HIS A 229 13.44 7.33 -4.97
C HIS A 229 13.89 8.79 -4.80
N ASP A 230 12.96 9.74 -4.97
CA ASP A 230 13.20 11.17 -4.77
C ASP A 230 13.59 11.54 -3.33
N PHE A 231 13.16 10.75 -2.34
CA PHE A 231 13.59 10.90 -0.95
C PHE A 231 15.06 10.53 -0.79
N GLY A 232 15.50 9.43 -1.40
CA GLY A 232 16.86 8.90 -1.29
C GLY A 232 17.95 9.81 -1.89
N HIS A 233 17.63 10.59 -2.93
CA HIS A 233 18.57 11.54 -3.53
C HIS A 233 18.76 12.84 -2.73
N LYS A 234 17.99 13.03 -1.65
CA LYS A 234 18.00 14.24 -0.82
C LYS A 234 18.58 14.03 0.57
N VAL A 235 19.13 12.84 0.84
CA VAL A 235 19.80 12.46 2.10
C VAL A 235 21.30 12.50 1.92
#